data_AF-A0A7S4PIX0-F1
#
_entry.id   AF-A0A7S4PIX0-F1
#
_cell.length_a   1.000
_cell.length_b   1.000
_cell.length_c   1.000
_cell.angle_alpha   90.00
_cell.angle_beta   90.00
_cell.angle_gamma   90.00
#
_symmetry.space_group_name_H-M   'P 1'
#
loop_
_entity.id
_entity.type
_entity.pdbx_description
1 polymer ?
#
loop_
_entity_poly.entity_id
_entity_poly.type
_entity_poly.pdbx_seq_one_letter_code
_entity_poly.pdbx_strand_id
1 'polypeptide(L)'
;DDHKIFDHHIFALAGDGCFQEGVSAESAAFAAHEKLDNLIVLYDANEVTLDKMAEYTQSEDILKRYEAYGWEVYDIDGHDLDSVTATIAAAKASDNGKPKFIKCNTIIGKGMEETEGTNAAHGEAGVPYVDKAKINIGIPEGEKWYVSEGTRDFFSGVQE
;
A
#
# COMPACT_ATOMS: atom_id res chain seq x y z
N ASP A 1 27.53 -13.59 13.68
CA ASP A 1 26.29 -12.98 14.19
C ASP A 1 26.48 -11.68 14.96
N ASP A 2 27.57 -11.46 15.71
CA ASP A 2 27.72 -10.22 16.51
C ASP A 2 27.94 -8.89 15.75
N HIS A 3 28.14 -8.91 14.42
CA HIS A 3 28.33 -7.70 13.61
C HIS A 3 27.70 -7.86 12.21
N LYS A 4 26.35 -7.93 12.14
CA LYS A 4 25.62 -7.96 10.87
C LYS A 4 25.74 -6.57 10.21
N ILE A 5 26.33 -6.52 9.02
CA ILE A 5 26.58 -5.26 8.28
C ILE A 5 25.36 -4.88 7.41
N PHE A 6 24.59 -5.87 6.96
CA PHE A 6 23.38 -5.67 6.16
C PHE A 6 22.22 -6.45 6.76
N ASP A 7 21.17 -5.75 7.15
CA ASP A 7 19.98 -6.31 7.81
C ASP A 7 18.68 -5.55 7.47
N HIS A 8 18.69 -4.75 6.40
CA HIS A 8 17.56 -3.93 5.99
C HIS A 8 16.52 -4.72 5.18
N HIS A 9 15.28 -4.26 5.27
CA HIS A 9 14.17 -4.66 4.39
C HIS A 9 14.02 -3.67 3.23
N ILE A 10 13.47 -4.17 2.12
CA ILE A 10 13.13 -3.40 0.94
C ILE A 10 11.61 -3.35 0.86
N PHE A 11 11.05 -2.13 0.85
CA PHE A 11 9.61 -1.91 0.71
C PHE A 11 9.27 -1.35 -0.66
N ALA A 12 8.19 -1.84 -1.25
CA ALA A 12 7.58 -1.26 -2.44
C ALA A 12 6.07 -1.08 -2.23
N LEU A 13 5.54 0.05 -2.67
CA LEU A 13 4.09 0.27 -2.79
C LEU A 13 3.73 0.18 -4.27
N ALA A 14 2.69 -0.59 -4.58
CA ALA A 14 2.22 -0.81 -5.93
C ALA A 14 0.69 -0.83 -5.96
N GLY A 15 0.09 -0.51 -7.11
CA GLY A 15 -1.35 -0.56 -7.31
C GLY A 15 -1.71 -1.50 -8.46
N ASP A 16 -2.99 -1.53 -8.81
CA ASP A 16 -3.56 -2.43 -9.83
C ASP A 16 -2.79 -2.38 -11.17
N GLY A 17 -2.50 -1.18 -11.67
CA GLY A 17 -1.79 -1.00 -12.94
C GLY A 17 -0.39 -1.62 -12.95
N CYS A 18 0.32 -1.65 -11.81
CA CYS A 18 1.62 -2.30 -11.71
C CYS A 18 1.51 -3.82 -11.97
N PHE A 19 0.42 -4.43 -11.49
CA PHE A 19 0.23 -5.88 -11.55
C PHE A 19 -0.42 -6.36 -12.85
N GLN A 20 -0.95 -5.45 -13.66
CA GLN A 20 -1.30 -5.70 -15.06
C GLN A 20 -0.05 -5.81 -15.96
N GLU A 21 1.02 -5.10 -15.61
CA GLU A 21 2.23 -5.07 -16.43
C GLU A 21 3.06 -6.35 -16.27
N GLY A 22 3.38 -7.00 -17.39
CA GLY A 22 4.08 -8.28 -17.41
C GLY A 22 5.46 -8.28 -16.73
N VAL A 23 6.12 -7.12 -16.68
CA VAL A 23 7.41 -6.95 -15.98
C VAL A 23 7.28 -7.21 -14.46
N SER A 24 6.09 -6.97 -13.88
CA SER A 24 5.85 -7.30 -12.47
C SER A 24 5.83 -8.81 -12.24
N ALA A 25 5.27 -9.58 -13.18
CA ALA A 25 5.26 -11.04 -13.12
C ALA A 25 6.66 -11.63 -13.25
N GLU A 26 7.46 -11.13 -14.20
CA GLU A 26 8.85 -11.56 -14.40
C GLU A 26 9.70 -11.30 -13.14
N SER A 27 9.62 -10.09 -12.59
CA SER A 27 10.36 -9.71 -11.38
C SER A 27 9.85 -10.46 -10.14
N ALA A 28 8.55 -10.70 -10.01
CA ALA A 28 7.99 -11.47 -8.89
C ALA A 28 8.44 -12.93 -8.90
N ALA A 29 8.46 -13.56 -10.08
CA ALA A 29 8.98 -14.91 -10.23
C ALA A 29 10.48 -15.00 -9.88
N PHE A 30 11.28 -14.03 -10.33
CA PHE A 30 12.69 -13.94 -10.01
C PHE A 30 12.94 -13.75 -8.51
N ALA A 31 12.23 -12.84 -7.85
CA ALA A 31 12.40 -12.57 -6.42
C ALA A 31 12.13 -13.80 -5.54
N ALA A 32 11.12 -14.61 -5.91
CA ALA A 32 10.86 -15.86 -5.23
C ALA A 32 11.91 -16.94 -5.53
N HIS A 33 12.41 -17.01 -6.78
CA HIS A 33 13.50 -17.92 -7.16
C HIS A 33 14.78 -17.66 -6.35
N GLU A 34 15.15 -16.39 -6.20
CA GLU A 34 16.33 -15.94 -5.43
C GLU A 34 16.08 -15.84 -3.93
N LYS A 35 14.87 -16.17 -3.45
CA LYS A 35 14.51 -16.19 -2.03
C LYS A 35 14.75 -14.85 -1.32
N LEU A 36 14.32 -13.75 -1.95
CA LEU A 36 14.49 -12.40 -1.41
C LEU A 36 13.51 -12.12 -0.25
N ASP A 37 13.72 -12.76 0.90
CA ASP A 37 12.85 -12.66 2.08
C ASP A 37 12.86 -11.29 2.79
N ASN A 38 13.80 -10.42 2.42
CA ASN A 38 13.83 -9.04 2.86
C ASN A 38 12.98 -8.10 1.98
N LEU A 39 12.39 -8.57 0.89
CA LEU A 39 11.49 -7.80 0.02
C LEU A 39 10.03 -7.91 0.51
N ILE A 40 9.40 -6.76 0.74
CA ILE A 40 8.01 -6.62 1.17
C ILE A 40 7.29 -5.67 0.20
N VAL A 41 6.30 -6.19 -0.51
CA VAL A 41 5.44 -5.42 -1.40
C VAL A 41 4.09 -5.20 -0.73
N LEU A 42 3.69 -3.92 -0.61
CA LEU A 42 2.34 -3.52 -0.23
C LEU A 42 1.57 -3.20 -1.52
N TYR A 43 0.55 -3.99 -1.79
CA TYR A 43 -0.39 -3.74 -2.86
C TYR A 43 -1.55 -2.92 -2.33
N ASP A 44 -1.69 -1.69 -2.80
CA ASP A 44 -2.89 -0.88 -2.65
C ASP A 44 -4.00 -1.44 -3.54
N ALA A 45 -4.79 -2.35 -2.98
CA ALA A 45 -5.91 -2.99 -3.64
C ALA A 45 -7.18 -2.16 -3.41
N ASN A 46 -7.33 -1.10 -4.22
CA ASN A 46 -8.45 -0.18 -4.13
C ASN A 46 -9.55 -0.45 -5.18
N GLU A 47 -9.37 -1.48 -6.01
CA GLU A 47 -10.30 -1.95 -7.05
C GLU A 47 -10.55 -0.92 -8.17
N VAL A 48 -9.61 0.02 -8.39
CA VAL A 48 -9.78 1.14 -9.32
C VAL A 48 -8.56 1.35 -10.22
N THR A 49 -8.81 1.49 -11.52
CA THR A 49 -7.82 1.96 -12.50
C THR A 49 -8.17 3.37 -12.97
N LEU A 50 -7.31 3.97 -13.81
CA LEU A 50 -7.51 5.33 -14.34
C LEU A 50 -8.87 5.50 -15.04
N ASP A 51 -9.23 4.60 -15.95
CA ASP A 51 -10.42 4.74 -16.78
C ASP A 51 -11.70 4.17 -16.12
N LYS A 52 -11.57 3.10 -15.33
CA LYS A 52 -12.69 2.32 -14.78
C LYS A 52 -12.31 1.57 -13.49
N MET A 53 -13.31 1.03 -12.82
CA MET A 53 -13.09 0.01 -11.77
C MET A 53 -12.29 -1.17 -12.36
N ALA A 54 -11.46 -1.80 -11.53
CA ALA A 54 -10.54 -2.86 -11.95
C ALA A 54 -11.26 -4.04 -12.60
N GLU A 55 -12.47 -4.39 -12.13
CA GLU A 55 -13.28 -5.52 -12.63
C GLU A 55 -13.52 -5.52 -14.16
N TYR A 56 -13.44 -4.35 -14.81
CA TYR A 56 -13.61 -4.24 -16.26
C TYR A 56 -12.45 -4.85 -17.05
N THR A 57 -11.26 -4.96 -16.45
CA THR A 57 -10.03 -5.42 -17.12
C THR A 57 -9.22 -6.43 -16.30
N GLN A 58 -9.60 -6.68 -15.05
CA GLN A 58 -8.88 -7.52 -14.10
C GLN A 58 -9.88 -8.44 -13.40
N SER A 59 -9.57 -9.74 -13.37
CA SER A 59 -10.42 -10.76 -12.75
C SER A 59 -9.63 -11.95 -12.19
N GLU A 60 -8.31 -11.80 -12.12
CA GLU A 60 -7.44 -12.85 -11.58
C GLU A 60 -7.44 -12.87 -10.05
N ASP A 61 -7.05 -14.02 -9.50
CA ASP A 61 -6.75 -14.13 -8.08
C ASP A 61 -5.26 -13.84 -7.88
N ILE A 62 -4.96 -12.57 -7.57
CA ILE A 62 -3.58 -12.09 -7.44
C ILE A 62 -2.85 -12.76 -6.27
N LEU A 63 -3.56 -13.08 -5.16
CA LEU A 63 -2.96 -13.79 -4.04
C LEU A 63 -2.50 -15.18 -4.48
N LYS A 64 -3.36 -15.93 -5.18
CA LYS A 64 -2.97 -17.23 -5.74
C LYS A 64 -1.84 -17.12 -6.76
N ARG A 65 -1.80 -16.06 -7.57
CA ARG A 65 -0.70 -15.83 -8.52
C ARG A 65 0.64 -15.67 -7.76
N TYR A 66 0.66 -14.89 -6.70
CA TYR A 66 1.85 -14.68 -5.87
C TYR A 66 2.23 -15.92 -5.05
N GLU A 67 1.27 -16.64 -4.49
CA GLU A 67 1.51 -17.95 -3.88
C GLU A 67 2.15 -18.93 -4.86
N ALA A 68 1.68 -18.98 -6.11
CA ALA A 68 2.22 -19.83 -7.15
C ALA A 68 3.65 -19.48 -7.54
N TYR A 69 4.03 -18.19 -7.49
CA TYR A 69 5.43 -17.78 -7.64
C TYR A 69 6.31 -18.21 -6.46
N GLY A 70 5.72 -18.43 -5.28
CA GLY A 70 6.44 -18.83 -4.06
C GLY A 70 6.53 -17.73 -3.01
N TRP A 71 5.66 -16.71 -3.07
CA TRP A 71 5.61 -15.63 -2.09
C TRP A 71 4.86 -16.06 -0.83
N GLU A 72 5.12 -15.38 0.28
CA GLU A 72 4.24 -15.37 1.44
C GLU A 72 3.25 -14.23 1.30
N VAL A 73 1.95 -14.55 1.35
CA VAL A 73 0.88 -13.60 1.05
C VAL A 73 0.06 -13.25 2.29
N TYR A 74 -0.39 -12.01 2.35
CA TYR A 74 -1.26 -11.48 3.41
C TYR A 74 -2.42 -10.72 2.75
N ASP A 75 -3.60 -10.77 3.37
CA ASP A 75 -4.81 -10.06 2.93
C ASP A 75 -5.42 -9.32 4.12
N ILE A 76 -5.39 -7.99 4.08
CA ILE A 76 -5.73 -7.14 5.22
C ILE A 76 -6.62 -5.96 4.83
N ASP A 77 -7.35 -5.42 5.80
CA ASP A 77 -7.93 -4.08 5.69
C ASP A 77 -6.80 -3.04 5.78
N GLY A 78 -6.59 -2.27 4.71
CA GLY A 78 -5.55 -1.25 4.64
C GLY A 78 -5.90 0.05 5.39
N HIS A 79 -7.14 0.20 5.85
CA HIS A 79 -7.56 1.33 6.71
C HIS A 79 -7.48 1.01 8.21
N ASP A 80 -7.21 -0.24 8.57
CA ASP A 80 -6.93 -0.64 9.95
C ASP A 80 -5.42 -0.56 10.22
N LEU A 81 -4.98 0.52 10.87
CA LEU A 81 -3.58 0.76 11.18
C LEU A 81 -2.96 -0.28 12.12
N ASP A 82 -3.76 -0.88 13.01
CA ASP A 82 -3.27 -1.94 13.91
C ASP A 82 -3.00 -3.21 13.10
N SER A 83 -3.91 -3.56 12.17
CA SER A 83 -3.74 -4.66 11.23
C SER A 83 -2.51 -4.49 10.32
N VAL A 84 -2.33 -3.29 9.75
CA VAL A 84 -1.16 -2.95 8.93
C VAL A 84 0.13 -3.08 9.74
N THR A 85 0.17 -2.51 10.95
CA THR A 85 1.34 -2.54 11.83
C THR A 85 1.71 -3.97 12.22
N ALA A 86 0.73 -4.77 12.64
CA ALA A 86 0.94 -6.16 13.02
C ALA A 86 1.42 -7.02 11.83
N THR A 87 0.84 -6.81 10.66
CA THR A 87 1.19 -7.58 9.45
C THR A 87 2.59 -7.24 8.95
N ILE A 88 2.98 -5.96 8.95
CA ILE A 88 4.35 -5.57 8.60
C ILE A 88 5.35 -6.16 9.59
N ALA A 89 5.05 -6.15 10.89
CA ALA A 89 5.92 -6.76 11.90
C ALA A 89 6.07 -8.28 11.68
N ALA A 90 4.98 -8.98 11.41
CA ALA A 90 5.00 -10.42 11.09
C ALA A 90 5.79 -10.71 9.81
N ALA A 91 5.57 -9.93 8.75
CA ALA A 91 6.27 -10.05 7.48
C ALA A 91 7.78 -9.87 7.64
N LYS A 92 8.23 -8.87 8.41
CA LYS A 92 9.66 -8.64 8.71
C LYS A 92 10.29 -9.75 9.55
N ALA A 93 9.52 -10.37 10.45
CA ALA A 93 10.00 -11.44 11.33
C ALA A 93 10.03 -12.82 10.66
N SER A 94 9.34 -12.98 9.53
CA SER A 94 9.22 -14.24 8.81
C SER A 94 10.47 -14.55 7.97
N ASP A 95 11.41 -15.29 8.56
CA ASP A 95 12.65 -15.77 7.94
C ASP A 95 12.44 -17.15 7.28
N ASN A 96 11.58 -17.20 6.26
CA ASN A 96 11.19 -18.44 5.56
C ASN A 96 11.75 -18.53 4.13
N GLY A 97 12.65 -17.62 3.75
CA GLY A 97 13.22 -17.54 2.40
C GLY A 97 12.21 -17.15 1.31
N LYS A 98 11.06 -16.56 1.66
CA LYS A 98 10.05 -16.08 0.71
C LYS A 98 9.90 -14.56 0.77
N PRO A 99 9.86 -13.85 -0.36
CA PRO A 99 9.41 -12.46 -0.40
C PRO A 99 7.94 -12.33 0.05
N LYS A 100 7.55 -11.14 0.51
CA LYS A 100 6.25 -10.88 1.16
C LYS A 100 5.35 -10.03 0.29
N PHE A 101 4.12 -10.46 0.07
CA PHE A 101 3.10 -9.72 -0.67
C PHE A 101 1.91 -9.44 0.25
N ILE A 102 1.67 -8.18 0.55
CA ILE A 102 0.59 -7.75 1.45
C ILE A 102 -0.46 -7.03 0.60
N LYS A 103 -1.61 -7.67 0.38
CA LYS A 103 -2.78 -7.05 -0.23
C LYS A 103 -3.48 -6.19 0.83
N CYS A 104 -3.34 -4.88 0.70
CA CYS A 104 -4.02 -3.90 1.52
C CYS A 104 -5.30 -3.48 0.81
N ASN A 105 -6.46 -3.95 1.26
CA ASN A 105 -7.74 -3.51 0.69
C ASN A 105 -8.01 -2.08 1.16
N THR A 106 -8.05 -1.13 0.24
CA THR A 106 -8.31 0.29 0.56
C THR A 106 -9.50 0.84 -0.23
N ILE A 107 -9.78 2.12 -0.04
CA ILE A 107 -10.82 2.87 -0.73
C ILE A 107 -10.11 4.09 -1.29
N ILE A 108 -10.04 4.20 -2.61
CA ILE A 108 -9.41 5.35 -3.26
C ILE A 108 -10.13 6.65 -2.85
N GLY A 109 -9.37 7.72 -2.63
CA GLY A 109 -9.96 9.02 -2.26
C GLY A 109 -10.63 9.06 -0.89
N LYS A 110 -10.31 8.13 0.02
CA LYS A 110 -10.89 8.07 1.38
C LYS A 110 -10.89 9.45 2.06
N GLY A 111 -12.06 9.89 2.50
CA GLY A 111 -12.27 11.18 3.18
C GLY A 111 -12.71 12.33 2.26
N MET A 112 -12.76 12.13 0.94
CA MET A 112 -13.38 13.06 -0.02
C MET A 112 -14.67 12.45 -0.57
N GLU A 113 -15.79 12.70 0.11
CA GLU A 113 -17.09 12.07 -0.15
C GLU A 113 -17.51 12.09 -1.62
N GLU A 114 -17.19 13.15 -2.34
CA GLU A 114 -17.61 13.36 -3.73
C GLU A 114 -16.89 12.46 -4.74
N THR A 115 -15.71 11.93 -4.40
CA THR A 115 -14.90 11.10 -5.30
C THR A 115 -14.47 9.76 -4.69
N GLU A 116 -14.69 9.55 -3.39
CA GLU A 116 -14.35 8.32 -2.66
C GLU A 116 -14.89 7.06 -3.37
N GLY A 117 -14.01 6.08 -3.56
CA GLY A 117 -14.37 4.79 -4.18
C GLY A 117 -14.64 4.87 -5.69
N THR A 118 -14.25 5.95 -6.36
CA THR A 118 -14.45 6.13 -7.81
C THR A 118 -13.13 6.41 -8.53
N ASN A 119 -13.08 6.12 -9.83
CA ASN A 119 -11.93 6.45 -10.67
C ASN A 119 -11.69 7.97 -10.83
N ALA A 120 -12.67 8.82 -10.50
CA ALA A 120 -12.46 10.27 -10.45
C ALA A 120 -11.38 10.66 -9.43
N ALA A 121 -11.28 9.94 -8.30
CA ALA A 121 -10.26 10.19 -7.28
C ALA A 121 -8.82 9.92 -7.76
N HIS A 122 -8.62 9.21 -8.87
CA HIS A 122 -7.30 8.95 -9.44
C HIS A 122 -6.73 10.16 -10.20
N GLY A 123 -7.54 10.76 -11.08
CA GLY A 123 -7.09 11.75 -12.05
C GLY A 123 -7.50 13.19 -11.76
N GLU A 124 -8.47 13.41 -10.86
CA GLU A 124 -9.00 14.73 -10.56
C GLU A 124 -8.40 15.31 -9.28
N ALA A 125 -7.98 16.58 -9.33
CA ALA A 125 -7.38 17.26 -8.17
C ALA A 125 -8.40 17.57 -7.04
N GLY A 126 -9.70 17.30 -7.22
CA GLY A 126 -10.72 17.50 -6.19
C GLY A 126 -10.87 18.95 -5.72
N VAL A 127 -10.44 19.94 -6.52
CA VAL A 127 -10.37 21.36 -6.13
C VAL A 127 -11.70 21.90 -5.55
N PRO A 128 -12.88 21.57 -6.08
CA PRO A 128 -14.14 22.05 -5.51
C PRO A 128 -14.47 21.45 -4.13
N TYR A 129 -13.84 20.33 -3.75
CA TYR A 129 -14.21 19.51 -2.60
C TYR A 129 -13.18 19.54 -1.47
N VAL A 130 -11.94 19.96 -1.76
CA VAL A 130 -10.80 19.87 -0.83
C VAL A 130 -11.02 20.57 0.51
N ASP A 131 -11.65 21.76 0.52
CA ASP A 131 -11.86 22.51 1.77
C ASP A 131 -12.89 21.82 2.66
N LYS A 132 -13.96 21.26 2.08
CA LYS A 132 -14.96 20.47 2.79
C LYS A 132 -14.36 19.16 3.30
N ALA A 133 -13.61 18.45 2.46
CA ALA A 133 -12.94 17.20 2.83
C ALA A 133 -11.98 17.39 4.02
N LYS A 134 -11.21 18.49 4.02
CA LYS A 134 -10.33 18.86 5.15
C LYS A 134 -11.09 19.02 6.46
N ILE A 135 -12.20 19.77 6.45
CA ILE A 135 -13.04 19.96 7.64
C ILE A 135 -13.57 18.60 8.13
N ASN A 136 -14.03 17.75 7.22
CA ASN A 136 -14.57 16.44 7.53
C ASN A 136 -13.54 15.52 8.22
N ILE A 137 -12.25 15.63 7.89
CA ILE A 137 -11.18 14.85 8.52
C ILE A 137 -10.53 15.58 9.72
N GLY A 138 -11.13 16.67 10.20
CA GLY A 138 -10.70 17.38 11.40
C GLY A 138 -9.57 18.38 11.19
N ILE A 139 -9.26 18.76 9.95
CA ILE A 139 -8.33 19.87 9.67
C ILE A 139 -9.06 21.20 9.92
N PRO A 140 -8.45 22.17 10.65
CA PRO A 140 -9.06 23.46 10.92
C PRO A 140 -9.45 24.22 9.65
N GLU A 141 -10.61 24.89 9.69
CA GLU A 141 -11.10 25.71 8.59
C GLU A 141 -10.10 26.81 8.21
N GLY A 142 -9.90 27.02 6.91
CA GLY A 142 -8.97 28.02 6.37
C GLY A 142 -7.50 27.58 6.31
N GLU A 143 -7.13 26.47 6.96
CA GLU A 143 -5.76 25.98 6.97
C GLU A 143 -5.46 25.07 5.77
N LYS A 144 -4.65 25.56 4.82
CA LYS A 144 -4.37 24.82 3.58
C LYS A 144 -3.28 23.76 3.72
N TRP A 145 -2.32 23.97 4.61
CA TRP A 145 -1.10 23.16 4.79
C TRP A 145 -0.88 22.79 6.27
N TYR A 146 -1.98 22.57 7.00
CA TYR A 146 -1.95 22.28 8.42
C TYR A 146 -1.20 20.98 8.73
N VAL A 147 -0.40 21.00 9.79
CA VAL A 147 0.16 19.79 10.41
C VAL A 147 0.02 19.96 11.91
N SER A 148 -0.72 19.07 12.56
CA SER A 148 -0.95 19.12 14.00
C SER A 148 0.34 18.95 14.81
N GLU A 149 0.38 19.49 16.02
CA GLU A 149 1.51 19.30 16.95
C GLU A 149 1.74 17.81 17.24
N GLY A 150 0.68 17.04 17.54
CA GLY A 150 0.79 15.59 17.76
C GLY A 150 1.37 14.82 16.56
N THR A 151 1.04 15.21 15.33
CA THR A 151 1.67 14.63 14.12
C THR A 151 3.16 14.98 14.07
N ARG A 152 3.54 16.23 14.35
CA ARG A 152 4.95 16.64 14.37
C ARG A 152 5.73 15.89 15.46
N ASP A 153 5.17 15.77 16.65
CA ASP A 153 5.76 15.07 17.77
C ASP A 153 5.99 13.59 17.45
N PHE A 154 4.98 12.93 16.88
CA PHE A 154 5.09 11.53 16.46
C PHE A 154 6.23 11.29 15.47
N PHE A 155 6.38 12.15 14.46
CA PHE A 155 7.41 12.00 13.43
C PHE A 155 8.78 12.57 13.82
N SER A 156 8.87 13.37 14.89
CA SER A 156 10.12 14.04 15.30
C SER A 156 11.27 13.07 15.61
N GLY A 157 10.94 11.87 16.10
CA GLY A 157 11.92 10.81 16.43
C GLY A 157 12.16 9.77 15.33
N VAL A 158 11.53 9.92 14.16
CA VAL A 158 11.65 8.95 13.04
C VAL A 158 12.76 9.37 12.05
N GLN A 159 13.31 10.58 12.19
CA GLN A 159 14.22 11.20 11.21
C GLN A 159 15.72 10.91 11.42
N GLU A 160 16.08 9.84 12.14
CA GLU A 160 17.49 9.41 12.34
C GLU A 160 17.90 8.26 11.40
#